data_AF-A0A3C0ZZK9-F1
#
_entry.id   AF-A0A3C0ZZK9-F1
#
_cell.length_a   1.000
_cell.length_b   1.000
_cell.length_c   1.000
_cell.angle_alpha   90.00
_cell.angle_beta   90.00
_cell.angle_gamma   90.00
#
_symmetry.space_group_name_H-M   'P 1'
#
loop_
_entity.id
_entity.type
_entity.pdbx_description
1 polymer ?
#
loop_
_entity_poly.entity_id
_entity_poly.type
_entity_poly.pdbx_seq_one_letter_code
_entity_poly.pdbx_strand_id
1 'polypeptide(L)' 'MVKKEMIAMLLAGGQGSRLGILTSNMAKPAVSFGGKYRI' A
#
# COMPACT_ATOMS: atom_id res chain seq x y z
N MET A 1 -8.30 -29.60 -11.33
CA MET A 1 -7.06 -29.22 -10.61
C MET A 1 -7.47 -28.62 -9.28
N VAL A 2 -7.03 -29.19 -8.15
CA VAL A 2 -7.37 -28.69 -6.80
C VAL A 2 -6.59 -27.39 -6.55
N LYS A 3 -7.27 -26.30 -6.15
CA LYS A 3 -6.59 -25.05 -5.79
C LYS A 3 -5.91 -25.21 -4.44
N LYS A 4 -4.65 -24.76 -4.36
CA LYS A 4 -3.88 -24.73 -3.11
C LYS A 4 -4.37 -23.58 -2.23
N GLU A 5 -4.69 -23.88 -0.98
CA GLU A 5 -5.03 -22.84 0.01
C GLU A 5 -3.76 -22.10 0.42
N MET A 6 -3.80 -20.76 0.38
CA MET A 6 -2.69 -19.89 0.78
C MET A 6 -3.21 -18.63 1.47
N ILE A 7 -2.46 -18.15 2.46
CA ILE A 7 -2.70 -16.88 3.15
C ILE A 7 -1.59 -15.91 2.76
N ALA A 8 -2.00 -14.68 2.41
CA ALA A 8 -1.08 -13.56 2.22
C ALA A 8 -1.39 -12.48 3.27
N MET A 9 -0.36 -11.94 3.89
CA MET A 9 -0.45 -10.81 4.82
C MET A 9 0.25 -9.60 4.21
N LEU A 10 -0.45 -8.49 4.10
CA LEU A 10 0.08 -7.23 3.58
C LEU A 10 0.27 -6.25 4.74
N LEU A 11 1.52 -5.84 4.97
CA LEU A 11 1.86 -4.83 5.97
C LEU A 11 1.91 -3.45 5.31
N ALA A 12 0.74 -2.81 5.18
CA ALA A 12 0.55 -1.59 4.40
C ALA A 12 0.32 -0.32 5.25
N GLY A 13 0.81 -0.28 6.49
CA GLY A 13 0.60 0.87 7.41
C GLY A 13 1.69 1.95 7.39
N GLY A 14 2.79 1.76 6.66
CA GLY A 14 3.96 2.63 6.75
C GLY A 14 3.71 4.04 6.19
N GLN A 15 4.01 5.09 6.97
CA GLN A 15 3.83 6.48 6.55
C GLN A 15 4.75 6.86 5.38
N GLY A 16 6.04 6.51 5.43
CA GLY A 16 7.01 6.86 4.38
C GLY A 16 7.56 8.29 4.52
N SER A 17 8.28 8.56 5.61
CA SER A 17 8.81 9.89 5.98
C SER A 17 9.53 10.68 4.87
N ARG A 18 10.18 10.00 3.92
CA ARG A 18 10.85 10.64 2.78
C ARG A 18 9.91 11.29 1.77
N LEU A 19 8.61 10.95 1.80
CA LEU A 19 7.57 11.53 0.93
C LEU A 19 6.97 12.83 1.49
N GLY A 20 7.34 13.22 2.72
CA GLY A 20 6.96 14.49 3.32
C GLY A 20 5.45 14.72 3.33
N ILE A 21 5.02 15.84 2.77
CA ILE A 21 3.61 16.30 2.78
C ILE A 21 2.66 15.33 2.06
N LEU A 22 3.15 14.52 1.12
CA LEU A 22 2.33 13.52 0.43
C LEU A 22 1.79 12.43 1.37
N THR A 23 2.44 12.26 2.52
CA THR A 23 2.11 11.24 3.52
C THR A 23 1.89 11.84 4.91
N SER A 24 1.57 13.13 5.00
CA SER A 24 1.33 13.79 6.30
C SER A 24 0.07 13.27 6.98
N ASN A 25 -0.98 13.01 6.19
CA ASN A 25 -2.31 12.61 6.68
C ASN A 25 -2.73 11.21 6.17
N MET A 26 -1.80 10.46 5.58
CA MET A 26 -2.08 9.15 4.98
C MET A 26 -0.83 8.27 4.96
N ALA A 27 -1.04 6.95 4.94
CA ALA A 27 0.05 5.98 4.78
C ALA A 27 0.56 5.97 3.32
N LYS A 28 1.84 5.63 3.14
CA LYS A 28 2.49 5.52 1.83
C LYS A 28 1.71 4.66 0.83
N PRO A 29 1.12 3.50 1.20
CA PRO A 29 0.38 2.67 0.23
C PRO A 29 -0.85 3.35 -0.36
N ALA A 30 -1.46 4.28 0.38
CA ALA A 30 -2.61 5.04 -0.09
C ALA A 30 -2.23 6.15 -1.09
N VAL A 31 -0.94 6.46 -1.26
CA VAL A 31 -0.47 7.48 -2.22
C VAL A 31 -0.78 7.01 -3.64
N SER A 32 -1.42 7.88 -4.43
CA SER A 32 -1.79 7.55 -5.81
C SER A 32 -0.55 7.33 -6.70
N PHE A 33 -0.64 6.33 -7.58
CA PHE A 33 0.33 6.01 -8.61
C PHE A 33 -0.38 5.66 -9.92
N GLY A 34 0.21 5.99 -11.08
CA GLY A 34 -0.38 5.65 -12.38
C GLY A 34 -1.79 6.22 -12.61
N GLY A 35 -2.08 7.39 -12.05
CA GLY A 35 -3.40 8.01 -12.09
C GLY A 35 -4.32 7.49 -10.98
N LYS A 36 -5.07 6.42 -11.26
CA LYS A 36 -6.16 5.96 -10.37
C LYS A 36 -5.76 4.88 -9.35
N TYR A 37 -4.52 4.39 -9.39
CA TYR A 37 -4.11 3.22 -8.60
C TYR A 37 -3.48 3.60 -7.26
N ARG A 38 -3.59 2.67 -6.31
CA ARG A 38 -2.96 2.64 -4.98
C ARG A 38 -2.62 1.18 -4.66
N ILE A 39 -1.76 0.95 -3.67
CA ILE A 39 -1.61 -0.39 -3.07
C ILE A 39 -2.76 -0.65 -2.10
#